data_AF-A0A963I1Z1-F1
#
_entry.id   AF-A0A963I1Z1-F1
#
_cell.length_a   1.000
_cell.length_b   1.000
_cell.length_c   1.000
_cell.angle_alpha   90.00
_cell.angle_beta   90.00
_cell.angle_gamma   90.00
#
_symmetry.space_group_name_H-M   'P 1'
#
loop_
_entity.id
_entity.type
_entity.pdbx_description
1 polymer ?
#
loop_
_entity_poly.entity_id
_entity_poly.type
_entity_poly.pdbx_seq_one_letter_code
_entity_poly.pdbx_strand_id
1 'polypeptide(L)'
;MALTRLQVQLCITAVGEDVNARSRIDSIFSAMGRHAGFTRNALMATSNALETLGRGVNRGIQAITTGGSSEINRWQMRRAGQRPFDEGPLLFDPNVEGSPGSELQCTAIAEAAKDAIDRKCKRTPGCIPGLASTSCFSRSQGFAHMGLVLTMTDGGKYVLDWWATLDVDNPLVYRFDDFDNNRKDAAQEFKRFGGFS
;
A
#
# COMPACT_ATOMS: atom_id res chain seq x y z
N MET A 1 -23.59 10.58 6.18
CA MET A 1 -22.48 11.53 6.07
C MET A 1 -21.35 10.92 5.26
N ALA A 2 -21.18 11.40 4.04
CA ALA A 2 -20.08 10.99 3.19
C ALA A 2 -18.72 11.36 3.82
N LEU A 3 -17.68 10.59 3.53
CA LEU A 3 -16.32 10.86 4.00
C LEU A 3 -15.80 12.18 3.41
N THR A 4 -15.41 13.08 4.30
CA THR A 4 -14.92 14.42 4.01
C THR A 4 -13.40 14.46 3.97
N ARG A 5 -12.85 15.49 3.32
CA ARG A 5 -11.40 15.77 3.32
C ARG A 5 -10.83 15.91 4.73
N LEU A 6 -11.56 16.56 5.65
CA LEU A 6 -11.09 16.77 7.03
C LEU A 6 -10.95 15.44 7.78
N GLN A 7 -11.91 14.53 7.65
CA GLN A 7 -11.83 13.20 8.28
C GLN A 7 -10.61 12.42 7.77
N VAL A 8 -10.33 12.46 6.46
CA VAL A 8 -9.13 11.84 5.90
C VAL A 8 -7.85 12.51 6.42
N GLN A 9 -7.81 13.84 6.50
CA GLN A 9 -6.67 14.56 7.08
C GLN A 9 -6.40 14.14 8.54
N LEU A 10 -7.46 13.96 9.34
CA LEU A 10 -7.32 13.51 10.73
C LEU A 10 -6.79 12.08 10.82
N CYS A 11 -7.21 11.18 9.91
CA CYS A 11 -6.62 9.85 9.77
C CYS A 11 -5.13 9.92 9.42
N ILE A 12 -4.76 10.74 8.43
CA ILE A 12 -3.37 10.95 8.01
C ILE A 12 -2.53 11.48 9.17
N THR A 13 -3.03 12.47 9.91
CA THR A 13 -2.35 13.00 11.09
C THR A 13 -2.13 11.90 12.15
N ALA A 14 -3.14 11.08 12.43
CA ALA A 14 -3.01 9.97 13.37
C ALA A 14 -1.94 8.96 12.94
N VAL A 15 -1.88 8.63 11.64
CA VAL A 15 -0.87 7.74 11.07
C VAL A 15 0.53 8.37 11.09
N GLY A 16 0.66 9.66 10.74
CA GLY A 16 1.94 10.38 10.71
C GLY A 16 2.56 10.64 12.08
N GLU A 17 1.73 10.81 13.12
CA GLU A 17 2.17 10.91 14.52
C GLU A 17 2.65 9.56 15.09
N ASP A 18 2.21 8.44 14.52
CA ASP A 18 2.58 7.10 14.99
C ASP A 18 3.87 6.60 14.32
N VAL A 19 4.96 6.54 15.10
CA VAL A 19 6.29 6.14 14.60
C VAL A 19 6.28 4.76 13.95
N ASN A 20 5.48 3.82 14.44
CA ASN A 20 5.41 2.48 13.88
C ASN A 20 4.69 2.50 12.53
N ALA A 21 3.53 3.16 12.42
CA ALA A 21 2.81 3.27 11.16
C ALA A 21 3.61 4.05 10.11
N ARG A 22 4.14 5.22 10.49
CA ARG A 22 5.03 6.02 9.63
C ARG A 22 6.22 5.20 9.15
N SER A 23 6.92 4.50 10.05
CA SER A 23 8.04 3.67 9.64
C SER A 23 7.61 2.54 8.71
N ARG A 24 6.44 1.92 8.84
CA ARG A 24 6.00 0.87 7.90
C ARG A 24 5.74 1.41 6.49
N ILE A 25 5.20 2.62 6.38
CA ILE A 25 4.92 3.28 5.11
C ILE A 25 6.22 3.82 4.49
N ASP A 26 7.04 4.53 5.27
CA ASP A 26 8.29 5.14 4.79
C ASP A 26 9.44 4.14 4.65
N SER A 27 9.51 3.10 5.49
CA SER A 27 10.68 2.19 5.54
C SER A 27 10.79 1.23 4.37
N ILE A 28 9.75 1.09 3.56
CA ILE A 28 9.89 0.44 2.26
C ILE A 28 10.98 1.15 1.44
N PHE A 29 11.16 2.47 1.62
CA PHE A 29 12.26 3.20 0.98
C PHE A 29 13.62 3.04 1.69
N SER A 30 13.66 2.85 3.01
CA SER A 30 14.94 2.68 3.73
C SER A 30 15.50 1.26 3.65
N ALA A 31 14.66 0.22 3.47
CA ALA A 31 15.09 -1.12 3.10
C ALA A 31 15.59 -1.22 1.64
N MET A 32 15.27 -0.22 0.79
CA MET A 32 15.65 -0.14 -0.62
C MET A 32 16.67 0.99 -0.93
N GLY A 33 17.30 1.57 0.09
CA GLY A 33 18.13 2.76 -0.06
C GLY A 33 19.42 2.55 -0.85
N ARG A 34 19.48 3.07 -2.08
CA ARG A 34 20.48 4.05 -2.61
C ARG A 34 20.56 4.14 -4.15
N HIS A 35 19.88 3.30 -4.92
CA HIS A 35 19.89 3.39 -6.40
C HIS A 35 18.51 3.35 -7.09
N ALA A 36 17.40 3.20 -6.36
CA ALA A 36 16.10 2.83 -6.93
C ALA A 36 15.05 3.96 -7.08
N GLY A 37 15.40 5.21 -6.76
CA GLY A 37 14.46 6.34 -6.79
C GLY A 37 13.97 6.70 -8.21
N PHE A 38 14.79 6.45 -9.23
CA PHE A 38 14.44 6.70 -10.63
C PHE A 38 13.78 5.47 -11.27
N THR A 39 14.24 4.27 -10.94
CA THR A 39 13.75 3.02 -11.51
C THR A 39 12.34 2.65 -11.04
N ARG A 40 11.89 3.05 -9.84
CA ARG A 40 10.56 2.64 -9.34
C ARG A 40 9.40 3.48 -9.88
N ASN A 41 9.53 4.81 -9.97
CA ASN A 41 8.52 5.61 -10.69
C ASN A 41 8.49 5.21 -12.18
N ALA A 42 9.65 4.88 -12.77
CA ALA A 42 9.69 4.30 -14.10
C ALA A 42 9.02 2.92 -14.16
N LEU A 43 9.25 1.99 -13.22
CA LEU A 43 8.66 0.63 -13.22
C LEU A 43 7.14 0.63 -12.95
N MET A 44 6.66 1.51 -12.06
CA MET A 44 5.23 1.62 -11.71
C MET A 44 4.45 2.41 -12.77
N ALA A 45 5.05 3.48 -13.32
CA ALA A 45 4.48 4.15 -14.48
C ALA A 45 4.54 3.26 -15.72
N THR A 46 5.59 2.44 -15.90
CA THR A 46 5.64 1.47 -16.99
C THR A 46 4.74 0.26 -16.76
N SER A 47 4.50 -0.25 -15.55
CA SER A 47 3.55 -1.37 -15.37
C SER A 47 2.10 -0.89 -15.59
N ASN A 48 1.73 0.30 -15.09
CA ASN A 48 0.42 0.90 -15.38
C ASN A 48 0.30 1.33 -16.86
N ALA A 49 1.37 1.82 -17.50
CA ALA A 49 1.36 2.15 -18.93
C ALA A 49 1.44 0.91 -19.85
N LEU A 50 2.10 -0.18 -19.43
CA LEU A 50 2.16 -1.46 -20.16
C LEU A 50 0.85 -2.25 -20.04
N GLU A 51 0.14 -2.17 -18.91
CA GLU A 51 -1.24 -2.72 -18.81
C GLU A 51 -2.20 -1.97 -19.73
N THR A 52 -1.97 -0.67 -19.96
CA THR A 52 -2.79 0.17 -20.85
C THR A 52 -2.44 -0.03 -22.34
N LEU A 53 -1.20 -0.41 -22.65
CA LEU A 53 -0.70 -0.67 -24.00
C LEU A 53 -0.47 -2.16 -24.21
N GLY A 54 -1.57 -2.88 -24.43
CA GLY A 54 -1.54 -4.30 -24.73
C GLY A 54 -0.57 -4.64 -25.88
N ARG A 55 0.40 -5.49 -25.57
CA ARG A 55 1.36 -6.20 -26.45
C ARG A 55 2.69 -5.47 -26.75
N GLY A 56 3.74 -5.91 -26.03
CA GLY A 56 4.99 -6.29 -26.69
C GLY A 56 6.27 -5.57 -26.28
N VAL A 57 6.79 -5.74 -25.05
CA VAL A 57 8.21 -5.44 -24.74
C VAL A 57 8.76 -6.36 -23.62
N ASN A 58 9.02 -7.64 -23.94
CA ASN A 58 9.52 -8.62 -22.95
C ASN A 58 11.03 -8.56 -22.67
N ARG A 59 11.82 -7.71 -23.37
CA ARG A 59 13.30 -7.78 -23.29
C ARG A 59 13.97 -6.72 -22.41
N GLY A 60 13.30 -5.59 -22.14
CA GLY A 60 13.88 -4.52 -21.31
C GLY A 60 13.81 -4.81 -19.80
N ILE A 61 12.78 -5.53 -19.35
CA ILE A 61 12.51 -5.79 -17.93
C ILE A 61 13.48 -6.83 -17.35
N GLN A 62 13.85 -7.86 -18.12
CA GLN A 62 14.74 -8.94 -17.67
C GLN A 62 16.17 -8.46 -17.30
N ALA A 63 16.67 -7.42 -17.95
CA ALA A 63 18.03 -6.92 -17.70
C ALA A 63 18.14 -6.10 -16.40
N ILE A 64 17.02 -5.58 -15.87
CA ILE A 64 17.00 -4.72 -14.68
C ILE A 64 16.69 -5.54 -13.41
N THR A 65 15.87 -6.60 -13.51
CA THR A 65 15.52 -7.48 -12.37
C THR A 65 16.64 -8.42 -11.92
N THR A 66 17.54 -8.81 -12.82
CA THR A 66 18.61 -9.77 -12.53
C THR A 66 19.80 -9.18 -11.76
N GLY A 67 20.07 -7.87 -11.88
CA GLY A 67 21.23 -7.25 -11.25
C GLY A 67 21.07 -6.92 -9.76
N GLY A 68 19.90 -6.42 -9.33
CA GLY A 68 19.70 -5.88 -7.98
C GLY A 68 19.07 -6.82 -6.94
N SER A 69 18.40 -7.89 -7.38
CA SER A 69 17.62 -8.79 -6.51
C SER A 69 18.47 -9.81 -5.72
N SER A 70 19.70 -10.07 -6.17
CA SER A 70 20.53 -11.15 -5.62
C SER A 70 21.18 -10.84 -4.27
N GLU A 71 21.38 -9.56 -3.92
CA GLU A 71 22.03 -9.16 -2.66
C GLU A 71 21.03 -8.97 -1.50
N ILE A 72 19.84 -8.44 -1.79
CA ILE A 72 18.78 -8.17 -0.79
C ILE A 72 18.24 -9.50 -0.22
N ASN A 73 18.00 -10.49 -1.08
CA ASN A 73 17.56 -11.82 -0.66
C ASN A 73 18.62 -12.53 0.19
N ARG A 74 19.91 -12.35 -0.13
CA ARG A 74 21.02 -12.96 0.61
C ARG A 74 21.18 -12.40 2.03
N TRP A 75 20.71 -11.18 2.27
CA TRP A 75 20.75 -10.53 3.58
C TRP A 75 19.56 -10.94 4.47
N GLN A 76 18.34 -11.00 3.92
CA GLN A 76 17.15 -11.41 4.68
C GLN A 76 17.21 -12.88 5.11
N MET A 77 17.71 -13.78 4.26
CA MET A 77 17.80 -15.21 4.59
C MET A 77 18.82 -15.55 5.68
N ARG A 78 19.91 -14.77 5.83
CA ARG A 78 20.90 -14.98 6.91
C ARG A 78 20.36 -14.63 8.30
N ARG A 79 19.39 -13.72 8.40
CA ARG A 79 18.76 -13.34 9.68
C ARG A 79 17.74 -14.38 10.17
N ALA A 80 17.17 -15.17 9.26
CA ALA A 80 16.14 -16.16 9.58
C ALA A 80 16.68 -17.54 9.97
N GLY A 81 18.01 -17.76 9.95
CA GLY A 81 18.62 -19.05 10.30
C GLY A 81 18.27 -20.20 9.34
N GLN A 82 17.68 -19.90 8.17
CA GLN A 82 17.26 -20.89 7.19
C GLN A 82 18.39 -21.19 6.21
N ARG A 83 18.55 -22.47 5.85
CA ARG A 83 19.52 -22.90 4.82
C ARG A 83 19.04 -22.45 3.45
N PRO A 84 19.96 -22.13 2.52
CA PRO A 84 19.57 -21.76 1.17
C PRO A 84 18.90 -22.96 0.49
N PHE A 85 17.69 -22.76 -0.03
CA PHE A 85 17.12 -23.65 -1.03
C PHE A 85 17.97 -23.53 -2.30
N ASP A 86 18.37 -24.66 -2.89
CA ASP A 86 19.14 -24.76 -4.15
C ASP A 86 18.33 -24.36 -5.40
N GLU A 87 17.22 -23.65 -5.23
CA GLU A 87 16.30 -23.26 -6.31
C GLU A 87 16.41 -21.77 -6.64
N GLY A 88 17.52 -21.38 -7.29
CA GLY A 88 17.62 -20.12 -8.03
C GLY A 88 17.33 -18.81 -7.28
N PRO A 89 17.48 -17.65 -7.95
CA PRO A 89 17.03 -16.40 -7.37
C PRO A 89 15.49 -16.41 -7.29
N LEU A 90 14.94 -16.26 -6.08
CA LEU A 90 13.56 -15.81 -5.90
C LEU A 90 13.43 -14.42 -6.53
N LEU A 91 13.13 -14.42 -7.83
CA LEU A 91 12.69 -13.25 -8.55
C LEU A 91 11.46 -12.73 -7.81
N PHE A 92 11.59 -11.54 -7.22
CA PHE A 92 10.44 -10.69 -6.99
C PHE A 92 9.84 -10.41 -8.37
N ASP A 93 8.94 -11.28 -8.81
CA ASP A 93 8.09 -11.01 -9.94
C ASP A 93 6.75 -10.51 -9.40
N PRO A 94 6.52 -9.18 -9.39
CA PRO A 94 5.26 -8.62 -8.96
C PRO A 94 4.09 -9.05 -9.87
N ASN A 95 4.35 -9.75 -10.99
CA ASN A 95 3.33 -10.32 -11.87
C ASN A 95 3.04 -11.80 -11.60
N VAL A 96 3.73 -12.45 -10.66
CA VAL A 96 3.36 -13.79 -10.21
C VAL A 96 2.29 -13.65 -9.13
N GLU A 97 1.06 -13.93 -9.54
CA GLU A 97 -0.08 -14.09 -8.64
C GLU A 97 0.30 -15.11 -7.54
N GLY A 98 0.24 -14.69 -6.27
CA GLY A 98 0.64 -15.53 -5.12
C GLY A 98 2.11 -15.41 -4.68
N SER A 99 2.87 -14.39 -5.10
CA SER A 99 4.19 -14.14 -4.50
C SER A 99 4.03 -13.74 -3.02
N PRO A 100 4.57 -14.49 -2.04
CA PRO A 100 4.29 -14.27 -0.62
C PRO A 100 4.85 -12.93 -0.09
N GLY A 101 5.77 -12.28 -0.82
CA GLY A 101 6.41 -11.04 -0.40
C GLY A 101 5.52 -9.80 -0.49
N SER A 102 4.65 -9.70 -1.50
CA SER A 102 3.79 -8.52 -1.70
C SER A 102 2.59 -8.49 -0.76
N GLU A 103 1.97 -9.65 -0.52
CA GLU A 103 0.81 -9.81 0.37
C GLU A 103 1.15 -9.50 1.84
N LEU A 104 2.34 -9.92 2.30
CA LEU A 104 2.81 -9.63 3.65
C LEU A 104 3.05 -8.12 3.86
N GLN A 105 3.42 -7.39 2.81
CA GLN A 105 3.74 -5.96 2.91
C GLN A 105 2.50 -5.07 2.88
N CYS A 106 1.53 -5.33 2.00
CA CYS A 106 0.28 -4.56 2.00
C CYS A 106 -0.49 -4.73 3.31
N THR A 107 -0.53 -5.96 3.84
CA THR A 107 -1.17 -6.28 5.12
C THR A 107 -0.53 -5.49 6.27
N ALA A 108 0.80 -5.49 6.37
CA ALA A 108 1.51 -4.79 7.44
C ALA A 108 1.30 -3.26 7.43
N ILE A 109 1.15 -2.63 6.26
CA ILE A 109 0.84 -1.20 6.15
C ILE A 109 -0.59 -0.93 6.61
N ALA A 110 -1.56 -1.68 6.11
CA ALA A 110 -2.97 -1.50 6.45
C ALA A 110 -3.21 -1.69 7.96
N GLU A 111 -2.63 -2.73 8.56
CA GLU A 111 -2.71 -2.99 10.01
C GLU A 111 -2.04 -1.89 10.83
N ALA A 112 -0.85 -1.44 10.45
CA ALA A 112 -0.17 -0.40 11.20
C ALA A 112 -0.93 0.94 11.15
N ALA A 113 -1.51 1.28 9.99
CA ALA A 113 -2.35 2.46 9.86
C ALA A 113 -3.65 2.34 10.68
N LYS A 114 -4.30 1.17 10.64
CA LYS A 114 -5.47 0.87 11.47
C LYS A 114 -5.17 1.10 12.96
N ASP A 115 -4.11 0.49 13.45
CA ASP A 115 -3.73 0.56 14.87
C ASP A 115 -3.38 1.99 15.30
N ALA A 116 -2.75 2.79 14.44
CA ALA A 116 -2.47 4.20 14.72
C ALA A 116 -3.75 5.01 14.92
N ILE A 117 -4.75 4.83 14.04
CA ILE A 117 -6.04 5.50 14.15
C ILE A 117 -6.80 5.04 15.39
N ASP A 118 -6.87 3.73 15.63
CA ASP A 118 -7.54 3.16 16.80
C ASP A 118 -6.92 3.67 18.12
N ARG A 119 -5.58 3.73 18.19
CA ARG A 119 -4.87 4.32 19.34
C ARG A 119 -5.23 5.78 19.54
N LYS A 120 -5.28 6.58 18.48
CA LYS A 120 -5.63 8.01 18.55
C LYS A 120 -7.06 8.20 19.06
N CYS A 121 -8.03 7.50 18.49
CA CYS A 121 -9.43 7.64 18.88
C CYS A 121 -9.76 7.01 20.24
N LYS A 122 -9.00 6.01 20.70
CA LYS A 122 -9.06 5.53 22.09
C LYS A 122 -8.56 6.58 23.10
N ARG A 123 -7.50 7.33 22.77
CA ARG A 123 -6.95 8.40 23.62
C ARG A 123 -7.82 9.66 23.62
N THR A 124 -8.49 9.94 22.50
CA THR A 124 -9.32 11.13 22.32
C THR A 124 -10.64 10.69 21.69
N PRO A 125 -11.66 10.32 22.47
CA PRO A 125 -12.97 9.94 21.93
C PRO A 125 -13.53 11.05 21.03
N GLY A 126 -14.00 10.67 19.83
CA GLY A 126 -14.42 11.64 18.81
C GLY A 126 -13.28 12.31 18.04
N CYS A 127 -12.06 11.75 18.08
CA CYS A 127 -10.89 12.30 17.37
C CYS A 127 -11.14 12.51 15.87
N ILE A 128 -11.94 11.64 15.25
CA ILE A 128 -12.39 11.72 13.87
C ILE A 128 -13.92 11.74 13.89
N PRO A 129 -14.56 12.89 13.66
CA PRO A 129 -16.01 13.01 13.71
C PRO A 129 -16.69 12.04 12.75
N GLY A 130 -17.72 11.33 13.21
CA GLY A 130 -18.50 10.41 12.37
C GLY A 130 -17.80 9.10 11.97
N LEU A 131 -16.57 8.83 12.44
CA LEU A 131 -15.94 7.51 12.27
C LEU A 131 -16.52 6.53 13.31
N ALA A 132 -17.09 5.42 12.84
CA ALA A 132 -17.66 4.39 13.71
C ALA A 132 -16.66 3.28 14.03
N SER A 133 -15.92 2.80 13.01
CA SER A 133 -14.91 1.76 13.20
C SER A 133 -13.86 1.77 12.08
N THR A 134 -12.74 1.10 12.35
CA THR A 134 -11.70 0.80 11.36
C THR A 134 -11.53 -0.72 11.24
N SER A 135 -11.17 -1.20 10.05
CA SER A 135 -10.82 -2.60 9.81
C SER A 135 -9.88 -2.71 8.61
N CYS A 136 -9.15 -3.81 8.48
CA CYS A 136 -8.42 -4.10 7.25
C CYS A 136 -9.28 -4.97 6.32
N PHE A 137 -9.18 -4.77 5.01
CA PHE A 137 -9.91 -5.57 4.03
C PHE A 137 -9.00 -5.91 2.85
N SER A 138 -8.93 -7.20 2.52
CA SER A 138 -8.36 -7.67 1.28
C SER A 138 -9.44 -7.64 0.21
N ARG A 139 -9.17 -6.97 -0.91
CA ARG A 139 -10.13 -6.93 -2.03
C ARG A 139 -10.38 -8.33 -2.61
N SER A 140 -11.57 -8.50 -3.15
CA SER A 140 -12.06 -9.76 -3.73
C SER A 140 -11.69 -9.89 -5.22
N GLN A 141 -11.41 -8.77 -5.90
CA GLN A 141 -11.07 -8.74 -7.33
C GLN A 141 -9.65 -8.18 -7.56
N GLY A 142 -8.94 -8.75 -8.53
CA GLY A 142 -7.58 -8.34 -8.90
C GLY A 142 -6.51 -8.89 -7.96
N PHE A 143 -5.28 -8.35 -8.06
CA PHE A 143 -4.15 -8.79 -7.25
C PHE A 143 -4.45 -8.69 -5.75
N ALA A 144 -4.07 -9.70 -4.97
CA ALA A 144 -4.22 -9.67 -3.51
C ALA A 144 -3.59 -8.40 -2.93
N HIS A 145 -4.45 -7.55 -2.34
CA HIS A 145 -4.07 -6.24 -1.82
C HIS A 145 -5.00 -5.85 -0.66
N MET A 146 -4.42 -5.30 0.39
CA MET A 146 -5.13 -4.94 1.61
C MET A 146 -5.15 -3.43 1.82
N GLY A 147 -6.34 -2.88 2.06
CA GLY A 147 -6.54 -1.47 2.40
C GLY A 147 -7.12 -1.29 3.81
N LEU A 148 -6.97 -0.08 4.35
CA LEU A 148 -7.63 0.33 5.59
C LEU A 148 -9.05 0.79 5.30
N VAL A 149 -10.04 0.06 5.79
CA VAL A 149 -11.45 0.43 5.71
C VAL A 149 -11.83 1.33 6.88
N LEU A 150 -12.45 2.45 6.55
CA LEU A 150 -13.16 3.33 7.46
C LEU A 150 -14.66 3.07 7.31
N THR A 151 -15.32 2.72 8.41
CA THR A 151 -16.79 2.65 8.45
C THR A 151 -17.31 3.88 9.21
N MET A 152 -18.11 4.69 8.53
CA MET A 152 -18.72 5.89 9.07
C MET A 152 -20.01 5.57 9.85
N THR A 153 -20.46 6.47 10.72
CA THR A 153 -21.66 6.28 11.55
C THR A 153 -22.98 6.19 10.76
N ASP A 154 -22.98 6.59 9.50
CA ASP A 154 -24.10 6.42 8.58
C ASP A 154 -24.05 5.08 7.81
N GLY A 155 -23.04 4.25 8.04
CA GLY A 155 -22.81 2.99 7.33
C GLY A 155 -21.95 3.12 6.07
N GLY A 156 -21.56 4.33 5.66
CA GLY A 156 -20.67 4.54 4.52
C GLY A 156 -19.29 3.90 4.75
N LYS A 157 -18.78 3.19 3.75
CA LYS A 157 -17.46 2.52 3.80
C LYS A 157 -16.50 3.10 2.78
N TYR A 158 -15.29 3.36 3.23
CA TYR A 158 -14.24 3.99 2.44
C TYR A 158 -12.91 3.31 2.70
N VAL A 159 -11.99 3.37 1.74
CA VAL A 159 -10.65 2.78 1.88
C VAL A 159 -9.59 3.85 1.79
N LEU A 160 -8.65 3.82 2.73
CA LEU A 160 -7.38 4.53 2.66
C LEU A 160 -6.28 3.52 2.33
N ASP A 161 -5.55 3.80 1.26
CA ASP A 161 -4.50 2.92 0.75
C ASP A 161 -3.17 3.67 0.63
N TRP A 162 -2.31 3.46 1.62
CA TRP A 162 -0.93 3.97 1.64
C TRP A 162 0.05 3.08 0.87
N TRP A 163 -0.29 1.83 0.57
CA TRP A 163 0.63 0.95 -0.15
C TRP A 163 0.80 1.40 -1.61
N ALA A 164 -0.27 1.93 -2.21
CA ALA A 164 -0.22 2.40 -3.59
C ALA A 164 0.67 3.65 -3.78
N THR A 165 0.70 4.56 -2.80
CA THR A 165 1.49 5.80 -2.90
C THR A 165 2.81 5.73 -2.15
N LEU A 166 2.88 4.96 -1.07
CA LEU A 166 3.97 4.95 -0.09
C LEU A 166 4.32 6.36 0.42
N ASP A 167 3.33 7.25 0.47
CA ASP A 167 3.43 8.60 0.99
C ASP A 167 2.44 8.72 2.15
N VAL A 168 2.96 8.82 3.38
CA VAL A 168 2.16 8.94 4.62
C VAL A 168 1.14 10.08 4.51
N ASP A 169 1.51 11.18 3.84
CA ASP A 169 0.68 12.38 3.73
C ASP A 169 -0.27 12.35 2.53
N ASN A 170 -0.19 11.32 1.68
CA ASN A 170 -0.97 11.24 0.45
C ASN A 170 -1.42 9.80 0.13
N PRO A 171 -2.25 9.16 0.96
CA PRO A 171 -2.87 7.89 0.59
C PRO A 171 -3.80 8.06 -0.62
N LEU A 172 -4.08 6.96 -1.32
CA LEU A 172 -5.24 6.88 -2.19
C LEU A 172 -6.51 6.71 -1.35
N VAL A 173 -7.57 7.39 -1.78
CA VAL A 173 -8.89 7.37 -1.14
C VAL A 173 -9.89 6.76 -2.11
N TYR A 174 -10.63 5.76 -1.64
CA TYR A 174 -11.66 5.05 -2.43
C TYR A 174 -13.00 5.00 -1.68
N ARG A 175 -14.08 4.84 -2.44
CA ARG A 175 -15.28 4.15 -1.93
C ARG A 175 -14.97 2.66 -1.83
N PHE A 176 -15.56 1.98 -0.85
CA PHE A 176 -15.29 0.57 -0.63
C PHE A 176 -15.52 -0.29 -1.87
N ASP A 177 -16.66 -0.11 -2.55
CA ASP A 177 -17.00 -0.91 -3.74
C ASP A 177 -16.02 -0.68 -4.89
N ASP A 178 -15.50 0.54 -5.06
CA ASP A 178 -14.51 0.84 -6.09
C ASP A 178 -13.16 0.15 -5.79
N PHE A 179 -12.76 0.09 -4.51
CA PHE A 179 -11.57 -0.63 -4.09
C PHE A 179 -11.73 -2.15 -4.28
N ASP A 180 -12.85 -2.71 -3.84
CA ASP A 180 -13.12 -4.16 -3.91
C ASP A 180 -13.21 -4.66 -5.36
N ASN A 181 -13.77 -3.84 -6.26
CA ASN A 181 -13.85 -4.11 -7.70
C ASN A 181 -12.58 -3.69 -8.48
N ASN A 182 -11.48 -3.33 -7.80
CA ASN A 182 -10.21 -2.94 -8.42
C ASN A 182 -10.34 -1.79 -9.45
N ARG A 183 -11.23 -0.83 -9.20
CA ARG A 183 -11.42 0.36 -10.06
C ARG A 183 -10.35 1.40 -9.79
N LYS A 184 -9.18 1.22 -10.41
CA LYS A 184 -8.03 2.14 -10.28
C LYS A 184 -8.36 3.58 -10.70
N ASP A 185 -9.27 3.76 -11.66
CA ASP A 185 -9.74 5.05 -12.18
C ASP A 185 -10.56 5.86 -11.16
N ALA A 186 -11.17 5.19 -10.18
CA ALA A 186 -11.98 5.81 -9.14
C ALA A 186 -11.15 6.28 -7.92
N ALA A 187 -9.87 5.89 -7.86
CA ALA A 187 -8.95 6.29 -6.81
C ALA A 187 -8.66 7.79 -6.85
N GLN A 188 -8.62 8.44 -5.69
CA GLN A 188 -8.16 9.82 -5.58
C GLN A 188 -7.00 9.92 -4.61
N GLU A 189 -5.88 10.45 -5.06
CA GLU A 189 -4.84 10.92 -4.13
C GLU A 189 -5.42 11.94 -3.17
N PHE A 190 -5.11 11.82 -1.88
CA PHE A 190 -5.61 12.75 -0.88
C PHE A 190 -5.31 14.22 -1.22
N LYS A 191 -4.15 14.55 -1.80
CA LYS A 191 -3.81 15.91 -2.26
C LYS A 191 -4.84 16.49 -3.25
N ARG A 192 -5.55 15.65 -3.99
CA ARG A 192 -6.62 16.02 -4.95
C ARG A 192 -8.04 15.74 -4.43
N PHE A 193 -8.17 15.02 -3.32
CA PHE A 193 -9.44 14.60 -2.76
C PHE A 193 -10.23 15.77 -2.14
N GLY A 194 -11.39 16.08 -2.71
CA GLY A 194 -12.30 17.12 -2.19
C GLY A 194 -13.30 16.62 -1.14
N GLY A 195 -13.44 15.30 -0.96
CA GLY A 195 -14.55 14.67 -0.26
C GLY A 195 -15.42 13.87 -1.23
N PHE A 196 -16.18 12.90 -0.69
CA PHE A 196 -17.25 12.26 -1.45
C PHE A 196 -18.55 13.04 -1.29
N SER A 197 -19.32 13.14 -2.38
CA SER A 197 -20.71 13.62 -2.39
C SER A 197 -21.67 12.46 -2.11
#